data_AF-A0A2S8HKE6-F1
#
_entry.id   AF-A0A2S8HKE6-F1
#
_cell.length_a   1.000
_cell.length_b   1.000
_cell.length_c   1.000
_cell.angle_alpha   90.00
_cell.angle_beta   90.00
_cell.angle_gamma   90.00
#
_symmetry.space_group_name_H-M   'P 1'
#
loop_
_entity.id
_entity.type
_entity.pdbx_description
1 polymer ?
#
loop_
_entity_poly.entity_id
_entity_poly.type
_entity_poly.pdbx_seq_one_letter_code
_entity_poly.pdbx_strand_id
1 'polypeptide(L)'
;MAVKAAKISVYAWEGTDRKGAKMTGELTGQNPALIKAQLRKQGINPGKVRKKSASIFSFGKRIKALDIALFTRQMATMMKAGVPLLQSFEIIGEGFDNPNMRKLVDEVKQEVAAGNSFAAALRKKPEYFDELYCNLVDAGEQAGALDTLLERVATYKEKSESLKAKIKKAMTYPLAVVFVAIIVTGILLVKVVPQFQSVFSGFGAELPAFTVMVIGLSEFMQDWWWMMLGVLGALIFGLRHAFKNSPGFRDRTDAWLLKLPLVGALMYKSAVARYARTLSTTFAAGVPLVEALESVAGATGNIVFKRAVLRIKQDVSTGMQLNFSMRTSGIFPTMAIQMTAIGEESGALDDMLDKVAGFYEAEVDNMVDNLTSLMEPFIMVVLGVIVGGLVVAMYLPIFQLGSAI
;
A
#
# COMPACT_ATOMS: atom_id res chain seq x y z
N MET A 1 -13.44 26.01 40.30
CA MET A 1 -14.06 24.70 40.02
C MET A 1 -13.95 24.43 38.53
N ALA A 2 -13.24 23.39 38.11
CA ALA A 2 -13.07 23.07 36.69
C ALA A 2 -14.37 22.50 36.12
N VAL A 3 -14.98 23.20 35.15
CA VAL A 3 -16.18 22.72 34.44
C VAL A 3 -15.75 21.54 33.56
N LYS A 4 -16.20 20.34 33.94
CA LYS A 4 -15.92 19.09 33.23
C LYS A 4 -16.53 19.18 31.82
N ALA A 5 -15.68 19.19 30.78
CA ALA A 5 -16.13 19.24 29.39
C ALA A 5 -17.14 18.11 29.10
N ALA A 6 -18.30 18.46 28.54
CA ALA A 6 -19.39 17.52 28.30
C ALA A 6 -18.98 16.46 27.26
N LYS A 7 -19.00 15.18 27.65
CA LYS A 7 -18.65 14.07 26.75
C LYS A 7 -19.65 13.95 25.60
N ILE A 8 -19.20 14.30 24.41
CA ILE A 8 -19.93 14.09 23.16
C ILE A 8 -20.05 12.58 22.90
N SER A 9 -21.25 12.09 22.63
CA SER A 9 -21.54 10.68 22.35
C SER A 9 -22.37 10.53 21.08
N VAL A 10 -22.22 9.42 20.37
CA VAL A 10 -23.05 9.09 19.19
C VAL A 10 -24.37 8.46 19.66
N TYR A 11 -25.49 8.98 19.16
CA TYR A 11 -26.84 8.49 19.42
C TYR A 11 -27.45 7.96 18.13
N ALA A 12 -27.92 6.72 18.16
CA ALA A 12 -28.76 6.18 17.10
C ALA A 12 -30.21 6.61 17.37
N TRP A 13 -30.89 7.09 16.34
CA TRP A 13 -32.26 7.58 16.43
C TRP A 13 -33.15 6.97 15.35
N GLU A 14 -34.42 6.79 15.72
CA GLU A 14 -35.52 6.44 14.84
C GLU A 14 -36.58 7.52 14.98
N GLY A 15 -37.07 8.03 13.86
CA GLY A 15 -38.07 9.09 13.82
C GLY A 15 -38.95 8.99 12.59
N THR A 16 -39.95 9.85 12.52
CA THR A 16 -40.90 9.88 11.42
C THR A 16 -40.89 11.25 10.78
N ASP A 17 -40.73 11.31 9.45
CA ASP A 17 -40.86 12.56 8.70
C ASP A 17 -42.31 13.07 8.72
N ARG A 18 -42.53 14.34 8.33
CA ARG A 18 -43.85 14.96 8.17
C ARG A 18 -44.82 14.16 7.29
N LYS A 19 -44.30 13.35 6.37
CA LYS A 19 -45.08 12.47 5.47
C LYS A 19 -45.36 11.08 6.04
N GLY A 20 -45.00 10.81 7.30
CA GLY A 20 -45.22 9.49 7.94
C GLY A 20 -44.16 8.43 7.61
N ALA A 21 -43.13 8.76 6.82
CA ALA A 21 -42.03 7.85 6.48
C ALA A 21 -41.10 7.67 7.69
N LYS A 22 -40.80 6.42 8.04
CA LYS A 22 -39.83 6.09 9.09
C LYS A 22 -38.42 6.38 8.59
N MET A 23 -37.68 7.17 9.34
CA MET A 23 -36.28 7.49 9.08
C MET A 23 -35.42 7.09 10.27
N THR A 24 -34.24 6.59 9.98
CA THR A 24 -33.27 6.13 10.99
C THR A 24 -31.92 6.72 10.68
N GLY A 25 -31.17 7.14 11.70
CA GLY A 25 -29.85 7.72 11.50
C GLY A 25 -29.03 7.78 12.78
N GLU A 26 -27.84 8.35 12.66
CA GLU A 26 -26.94 8.59 13.78
C GLU A 26 -26.67 10.09 13.89
N LEU A 27 -26.76 10.63 15.10
CA LEU A 27 -26.40 12.01 15.40
C LEU A 27 -25.50 12.05 16.63
N THR A 28 -24.54 12.95 16.59
CA THR A 28 -23.55 13.14 17.65
C THR A 28 -23.99 14.31 18.53
N GLY A 29 -24.04 14.10 19.85
CA GLY A 29 -24.52 15.13 20.76
C GLY A 29 -24.11 14.89 22.21
N GLN A 30 -24.35 15.88 23.06
CA GLN A 30 -24.00 15.81 24.48
C GLN A 30 -25.05 15.08 25.31
N ASN A 31 -26.32 15.15 24.89
CA ASN A 31 -27.42 14.46 25.57
C ASN A 31 -28.54 14.08 24.56
N PRO A 32 -29.40 13.11 24.90
CA PRO A 32 -30.51 12.70 24.03
C PRO A 32 -31.52 13.83 23.76
N ALA A 33 -31.67 14.79 24.67
CA ALA A 33 -32.64 15.88 24.56
C ALA A 33 -32.26 16.86 23.43
N LEU A 34 -30.97 17.18 23.29
CA LEU A 34 -30.41 18.00 22.22
C LEU A 34 -30.56 17.33 20.87
N ILE A 35 -30.33 16.01 20.79
CA ILE A 35 -30.57 15.22 19.57
C ILE A 35 -32.06 15.27 19.16
N LYS A 36 -32.98 15.08 20.12
CA LYS A 36 -34.43 15.22 19.85
C LYS A 36 -34.79 16.63 19.38
N ALA A 37 -34.19 17.67 19.94
CA ALA A 37 -34.42 19.06 19.53
C ALA A 37 -33.89 19.33 18.11
N GLN A 38 -32.72 18.80 17.76
CA GLN A 38 -32.13 18.92 16.43
C GLN A 38 -32.96 18.18 15.37
N LEU A 39 -33.47 16.98 15.68
CA LEU A 39 -34.37 16.23 14.81
C LEU A 39 -35.68 16.98 14.55
N ARG A 40 -36.28 17.61 15.58
CA ARG A 40 -37.48 18.43 15.40
C ARG A 40 -37.23 19.66 14.54
N LYS A 41 -36.07 20.31 14.66
CA LYS A 41 -35.66 21.41 13.77
C LYS A 41 -35.55 20.97 12.31
N GLN A 42 -35.16 19.72 12.07
CA GLN A 42 -35.10 19.11 10.73
C GLN A 42 -36.46 18.57 10.24
N GLY A 43 -37.56 18.82 10.96
CA GLY A 43 -38.90 18.36 10.58
C GLY A 43 -39.18 16.89 10.92
N ILE A 44 -38.28 16.23 11.64
CA ILE A 44 -38.39 14.81 12.00
C ILE A 44 -38.97 14.70 13.42
N ASN A 45 -40.07 13.97 13.57
CA ASN A 45 -40.62 13.63 14.88
C ASN A 45 -39.80 12.50 15.51
N PRO A 46 -39.05 12.76 16.60
CA PRO A 46 -38.14 11.78 17.17
C PRO A 46 -38.90 10.71 17.97
N GLY A 47 -38.72 9.44 17.62
CA GLY A 47 -39.23 8.29 18.37
C GLY A 47 -38.19 7.82 19.39
N LYS A 48 -37.45 6.77 19.04
CA LYS A 48 -36.41 6.19 19.91
C LYS A 48 -35.07 6.89 19.67
N VAL A 49 -34.46 7.41 20.74
CA VAL A 49 -33.07 7.91 20.71
C VAL A 49 -32.29 7.14 21.76
N ARG A 50 -31.34 6.30 21.32
CA ARG A 50 -30.53 5.46 22.21
C ARG A 50 -29.06 5.83 22.08
N LYS A 51 -28.38 5.95 23.23
CA LYS A 51 -26.93 6.11 23.25
C LYS A 51 -26.32 4.83 22.68
N LYS A 52 -25.56 4.93 21.60
CA LYS A 52 -24.81 3.77 21.10
C LYS A 52 -23.73 3.51 22.14
N SER A 53 -23.73 2.34 22.79
CA SER A 53 -22.61 1.95 23.64
C SER A 53 -21.37 2.01 22.76
N ALA A 54 -20.31 2.68 23.20
CA ALA A 54 -19.03 2.63 22.51
C ALA A 54 -18.67 1.15 22.38
N SER A 55 -18.77 0.60 21.16
CA SER A 55 -18.34 -0.77 20.93
C SER A 55 -16.87 -0.80 21.27
N ILE A 56 -16.52 -1.55 22.31
CA ILE A 56 -15.13 -1.79 22.74
C ILE A 56 -14.32 -2.44 21.59
N PHE A 57 -15.03 -2.95 20.56
CA PHE A 57 -14.48 -3.51 19.33
C PHE A 57 -14.52 -2.57 18.11
N SER A 58 -14.87 -1.29 18.26
CA SER A 58 -14.70 -0.30 17.19
C SER A 58 -13.23 0.09 17.10
N PHE A 59 -12.40 -0.82 16.59
CA PHE A 59 -11.16 -0.43 15.94
C PHE A 59 -11.56 0.51 14.79
N GLY A 60 -11.44 1.82 15.02
CA GLY A 60 -11.76 2.82 14.01
C GLY A 60 -11.05 2.46 12.70
N LYS A 61 -11.77 2.53 11.58
CA LYS A 61 -11.20 2.20 10.26
C LYS A 61 -9.91 3.01 10.06
N ARG A 62 -8.77 2.33 9.90
CA ARG A 62 -7.49 2.99 9.64
C ARG A 62 -7.60 3.84 8.38
N ILE A 63 -7.10 5.07 8.43
CA ILE A 63 -7.03 5.97 7.27
C ILE A 63 -6.10 5.32 6.25
N LYS A 64 -6.60 5.09 5.04
CA LYS A 64 -5.82 4.51 3.94
C LYS A 64 -5.16 5.64 3.15
N ALA A 65 -4.06 5.34 2.47
CA ALA A 65 -3.40 6.30 1.60
C ALA A 65 -4.30 6.78 0.44
N LEU A 66 -5.23 5.92 -0.02
CA LEU A 66 -6.27 6.30 -0.98
C LEU A 66 -7.25 7.35 -0.43
N ASP A 67 -7.58 7.30 0.86
CA ASP A 67 -8.46 8.30 1.50
C ASP A 67 -7.78 9.68 1.47
N ILE A 68 -6.46 9.72 1.72
CA ILE A 68 -5.66 10.95 1.60
C ILE A 68 -5.60 11.44 0.16
N ALA A 69 -5.36 10.55 -0.82
CA ALA A 69 -5.33 10.93 -2.24
C ALA A 69 -6.67 11.54 -2.69
N LEU A 70 -7.79 10.93 -2.28
CA LEU A 70 -9.13 11.45 -2.58
C LEU A 70 -9.38 12.81 -1.92
N PHE A 71 -8.98 12.98 -0.66
CA PHE A 71 -9.08 14.26 0.04
C PHE A 71 -8.31 15.35 -0.72
N THR A 72 -7.07 15.07 -1.11
CA THR A 72 -6.25 16.02 -1.87
C THR A 72 -6.88 16.37 -3.21
N ARG A 73 -7.39 15.37 -3.96
CA ARG A 73 -8.08 15.61 -5.24
C ARG A 73 -9.32 16.47 -5.06
N GLN A 74 -10.13 16.20 -4.03
CA GLN A 74 -11.32 17.01 -3.75
C GLN A 74 -10.94 18.44 -3.34
N MET A 75 -9.93 18.61 -2.48
CA MET A 75 -9.42 19.94 -2.12
C MET A 75 -8.93 20.72 -3.35
N ALA A 76 -8.16 20.09 -4.24
CA ALA A 76 -7.71 20.70 -5.49
C ALA A 76 -8.89 21.16 -6.36
N THR A 77 -9.89 20.31 -6.54
CA THR A 77 -11.11 20.65 -7.30
C THR A 77 -11.87 21.83 -6.68
N MET A 78 -12.01 21.85 -5.36
CA MET A 78 -12.73 22.93 -4.66
C MET A 78 -11.97 24.26 -4.72
N MET A 79 -10.64 24.23 -4.55
CA MET A 79 -9.80 25.43 -4.68
C MET A 79 -9.84 25.98 -6.10
N LYS A 80 -9.77 25.10 -7.11
CA LYS A 80 -9.89 25.47 -8.53
C LYS A 80 -11.28 26.05 -8.88
N ALA A 81 -12.33 25.61 -8.18
CA ALA A 81 -13.67 26.17 -8.31
C ALA A 81 -13.86 27.48 -7.53
N GLY A 82 -12.82 27.98 -6.83
CA GLY A 82 -12.87 29.20 -6.04
C GLY A 82 -13.67 29.09 -4.74
N VAL A 83 -13.95 27.86 -4.28
CA VAL A 83 -14.66 27.65 -3.01
C VAL A 83 -13.73 28.02 -1.85
N PRO A 84 -14.17 28.79 -0.84
CA PRO A 84 -13.36 29.10 0.34
C PRO A 84 -12.80 27.85 1.03
N LEU A 85 -11.58 27.94 1.54
CA LEU A 85 -10.85 26.81 2.13
C LEU A 85 -11.60 26.14 3.29
N LEU A 86 -12.14 26.94 4.22
CA LEU A 86 -12.92 26.42 5.36
C LEU A 86 -14.20 25.70 4.92
N GLN A 87 -14.92 26.25 3.95
CA GLN A 87 -16.13 25.63 3.40
C GLN A 87 -15.80 24.32 2.67
N SER A 88 -14.65 24.27 1.99
CA SER A 88 -14.18 23.07 1.32
C SER A 88 -13.95 21.92 2.31
N PHE A 89 -13.35 22.19 3.48
CA PHE A 89 -13.19 21.18 4.51
C PHE A 89 -14.51 20.66 5.07
N GLU A 90 -15.55 21.51 5.20
CA GLU A 90 -16.87 21.07 5.67
C GLU A 90 -17.52 20.11 4.68
N ILE A 91 -17.57 20.49 3.40
CA ILE A 91 -18.17 19.67 2.33
C ILE A 91 -17.44 18.33 2.20
N ILE A 92 -16.11 18.36 2.19
CA ILE A 92 -15.28 17.16 2.05
C ILE A 92 -15.36 16.28 3.29
N GLY A 93 -15.36 16.87 4.48
CA GLY A 93 -15.48 16.15 5.75
C GLY A 93 -16.78 15.36 5.86
N GLU A 94 -17.89 15.91 5.38
CA GLU A 94 -19.19 15.22 5.34
C GLU A 94 -19.21 14.05 4.34
N GLY A 95 -18.45 14.15 3.25
CA GLY A 95 -18.42 13.17 2.17
C GLY A 95 -17.63 11.87 2.44
N PHE A 96 -16.76 11.83 3.44
CA PHE A 96 -15.96 10.64 3.73
C PHE A 96 -16.73 9.57 4.50
N ASP A 97 -16.72 8.30 4.09
CA ASP A 97 -17.34 7.21 4.89
C ASP A 97 -16.55 6.86 6.15
N ASN A 98 -15.24 7.11 6.15
CA ASN A 98 -14.35 6.73 7.25
C ASN A 98 -14.41 7.79 8.38
N PRO A 99 -14.92 7.45 9.59
CA PRO A 99 -15.06 8.41 10.68
C PRO A 99 -13.71 9.00 11.13
N ASN A 100 -12.62 8.22 11.04
CA ASN A 100 -11.29 8.71 11.38
C ASN A 100 -10.79 9.74 10.36
N MET A 101 -11.15 9.58 9.09
CA MET A 101 -10.82 10.56 8.05
C MET A 101 -11.62 11.85 8.25
N ARG A 102 -12.92 11.77 8.57
CA ARG A 102 -13.71 12.95 8.95
C ARG A 102 -13.08 13.71 10.10
N LYS A 103 -12.69 12.98 11.14
CA LYS A 103 -12.02 13.56 12.32
C LYS A 103 -10.70 14.24 11.94
N LEU A 104 -9.89 13.63 11.08
CA LEU A 104 -8.65 14.24 10.58
C LEU A 104 -8.93 15.55 9.83
N VAL A 105 -9.92 15.56 8.93
CA VAL A 105 -10.34 16.76 8.19
C VAL A 105 -10.84 17.84 9.14
N ASP A 106 -11.66 17.49 10.13
CA ASP A 106 -12.14 18.43 11.15
C ASP A 106 -11.01 19.00 12.01
N GLU A 107 -10.02 18.19 12.40
CA GLU A 107 -8.84 18.64 13.14
C GLU A 107 -8.02 19.64 12.30
N VAL A 108 -7.79 19.36 11.01
CA VAL A 108 -7.10 20.30 10.09
C VAL A 108 -7.92 21.58 9.88
N LYS A 109 -9.25 21.45 9.71
CA LYS A 109 -10.16 22.59 9.59
C LYS A 109 -10.11 23.51 10.80
N GLN A 110 -10.11 22.95 12.02
CA GLN A 110 -10.03 23.73 13.25
C GLN A 110 -8.73 24.50 13.37
N GLU A 111 -7.61 23.91 12.95
CA GLU A 111 -6.31 24.57 12.94
C GLU A 111 -6.28 25.76 11.97
N VAL A 112 -6.82 25.58 10.76
CA VAL A 112 -6.93 26.67 9.78
C VAL A 112 -7.92 27.75 10.24
N ALA A 113 -9.05 27.35 10.84
CA ALA A 113 -10.03 28.29 11.40
C ALA A 113 -9.48 29.08 12.59
N ALA A 114 -8.48 28.53 13.30
CA ALA A 114 -7.76 29.23 14.35
C ALA A 114 -6.69 30.21 13.83
N GLY A 115 -6.52 30.32 12.50
CA GLY A 115 -5.60 31.25 11.84
C GLY A 115 -4.23 30.68 11.48
N ASN A 116 -4.01 29.38 11.67
CA ASN A 116 -2.79 28.73 11.18
C ASN A 116 -2.86 28.53 9.65
N SER A 117 -1.71 28.55 8.98
CA SER A 117 -1.64 28.23 7.56
C SER A 117 -2.08 26.78 7.30
N PHE A 118 -2.59 26.51 6.11
CA PHE A 118 -2.98 25.16 5.72
C PHE A 118 -1.79 24.20 5.82
N ALA A 119 -0.62 24.62 5.35
CA ALA A 119 0.61 23.82 5.47
C ALA A 119 0.98 23.52 6.94
N ALA A 120 0.87 24.50 7.84
CA ALA A 120 1.16 24.30 9.26
C ALA A 120 0.19 23.31 9.92
N ALA A 121 -1.10 23.37 9.56
CA ALA A 121 -2.10 22.43 10.03
C ALA A 121 -1.79 20.98 9.59
N LEU A 122 -1.36 20.80 8.34
CA LEU A 122 -0.98 19.49 7.80
C LEU A 122 0.29 18.92 8.46
N ARG A 123 1.29 19.77 8.74
CA ARG A 123 2.55 19.37 9.40
C ARG A 123 2.35 18.79 10.80
N LYS A 124 1.24 19.11 11.48
CA LYS A 124 0.86 18.48 12.76
C LYS A 124 0.49 17.00 12.61
N LYS A 125 0.32 16.51 11.38
CA LYS A 125 -0.11 15.14 11.05
C LYS A 125 0.88 14.46 10.07
N PRO A 126 2.17 14.31 10.46
CA PRO A 126 3.22 13.77 9.59
C PRO A 126 3.02 12.30 9.20
N GLU A 127 2.14 11.59 9.91
CA GLU A 127 1.74 10.21 9.59
C GLU A 127 0.90 10.09 8.31
N TYR A 128 0.25 11.17 7.86
CA TYR A 128 -0.60 11.18 6.66
C TYR A 128 -0.08 12.12 5.57
N PHE A 129 0.53 13.24 5.97
CA PHE A 129 1.06 14.25 5.05
C PHE A 129 2.58 14.26 5.16
N ASP A 130 3.25 13.87 4.07
CA ASP A 130 4.71 13.91 3.99
C ASP A 130 5.22 15.36 3.84
N GLU A 131 6.52 15.56 4.07
CA GLU A 131 7.13 16.89 3.97
C GLU A 131 6.91 17.53 2.60
N LEU A 132 6.97 16.72 1.55
CA LEU A 132 6.72 17.21 0.20
C LEU A 132 5.32 17.79 0.06
N TYR A 133 4.29 17.07 0.50
CA TYR A 133 2.91 17.56 0.49
C TYR A 133 2.83 18.90 1.21
N CYS A 134 3.39 18.98 2.42
CA CYS A 134 3.31 20.18 3.24
C CYS A 134 4.02 21.36 2.57
N ASN A 135 5.21 21.14 2.00
CA ASN A 135 5.99 22.19 1.34
C ASN A 135 5.34 22.70 0.06
N LEU A 136 4.71 21.83 -0.72
CA LEU A 136 3.95 22.22 -1.92
C LEU A 136 2.70 23.03 -1.56
N VAL A 137 1.99 22.64 -0.49
CA VAL A 137 0.86 23.43 0.00
C VAL A 137 1.32 24.79 0.52
N ASP A 138 2.43 24.84 1.25
CA ASP A 138 3.01 26.08 1.80
C ASP A 138 3.40 27.05 0.68
N ALA A 139 4.11 26.55 -0.34
CA ALA A 139 4.48 27.33 -1.53
C ALA A 139 3.23 27.86 -2.26
N GLY A 140 2.18 27.03 -2.37
CA GLY A 140 0.93 27.40 -3.03
C GLY A 140 0.15 28.46 -2.25
N GLU A 141 0.15 28.35 -0.91
CA GLU A 141 -0.50 29.30 -0.01
C GLU A 141 0.23 30.65 -0.02
N GLN A 142 1.57 30.66 0.03
CA GLN A 142 2.38 31.88 -0.04
C GLN A 142 2.31 32.57 -1.41
N ALA A 143 2.27 31.80 -2.50
CA ALA A 143 2.18 32.33 -3.86
C ALA A 143 0.75 32.65 -4.31
N GLY A 144 -0.26 32.35 -3.49
CA GLY A 144 -1.67 32.49 -3.88
C GLY A 144 -2.12 31.56 -5.02
N ALA A 145 -1.36 30.49 -5.26
CA ALA A 145 -1.55 29.52 -6.35
C ALA A 145 -1.92 28.12 -5.81
N LEU A 146 -2.65 28.09 -4.70
CA LEU A 146 -2.98 26.88 -3.95
C LEU A 146 -3.76 25.86 -4.79
N ASP A 147 -4.63 26.33 -5.69
CA ASP A 147 -5.35 25.52 -6.66
C ASP A 147 -4.42 24.73 -7.59
N THR A 148 -3.41 25.39 -8.16
CA THR A 148 -2.46 24.76 -9.09
C THR A 148 -1.52 23.78 -8.38
N LEU A 149 -1.05 24.12 -7.17
CA LEU A 149 -0.14 23.24 -6.45
C LEU A 149 -0.87 22.06 -5.80
N LEU A 150 -2.09 22.23 -5.29
CA LEU A 150 -2.91 21.10 -4.86
C LEU A 150 -3.24 20.14 -6.00
N GLU A 151 -3.47 20.65 -7.21
CA GLU A 151 -3.69 19.82 -8.41
C GLU A 151 -2.47 18.92 -8.70
N ARG A 152 -1.26 19.47 -8.55
CA ARG A 152 -0.01 18.72 -8.69
C ARG A 152 0.16 17.68 -7.59
N VAL A 153 -0.11 18.05 -6.34
CA VAL A 153 -0.05 17.11 -5.19
C VAL A 153 -1.07 15.98 -5.36
N ALA A 154 -2.30 16.29 -5.79
CA ALA A 154 -3.35 15.32 -6.06
C ALA A 154 -2.91 14.31 -7.12
N THR A 155 -2.43 14.81 -8.27
CA THR A 155 -1.93 13.97 -9.36
C THR A 155 -0.77 13.08 -8.91
N TYR A 156 0.17 13.61 -8.12
CA TYR A 156 1.26 12.84 -7.55
C TYR A 156 0.76 11.71 -6.62
N LYS A 157 -0.17 12.01 -5.71
CA LYS A 157 -0.72 11.00 -4.79
C LYS A 157 -1.51 9.93 -5.53
N GLU A 158 -2.32 10.29 -6.53
CA GLU A 158 -3.06 9.34 -7.36
C GLU A 158 -2.14 8.41 -8.15
N LYS A 159 -1.14 8.98 -8.86
CA LYS A 159 -0.15 8.17 -9.59
C LYS A 159 0.66 7.28 -8.65
N SER A 160 1.08 7.79 -7.50
CA SER A 160 1.82 7.00 -6.52
C SER A 160 0.99 5.85 -5.95
N GLU A 161 -0.26 6.10 -5.58
CA GLU A 161 -1.14 5.06 -5.03
C GLU A 161 -1.61 4.06 -6.09
N SER A 162 -1.87 4.49 -7.32
CA SER A 162 -2.17 3.58 -8.42
C SER A 162 -0.99 2.65 -8.73
N LEU A 163 0.24 3.17 -8.76
CA LEU A 163 1.46 2.36 -8.94
C LEU A 163 1.61 1.33 -7.81
N LYS A 164 1.46 1.75 -6.54
CA LYS A 164 1.50 0.82 -5.40
C LYS A 164 0.39 -0.22 -5.47
N ALA A 165 -0.83 0.17 -5.84
CA ALA A 165 -1.96 -0.73 -5.96
C ALA A 165 -1.73 -1.76 -7.06
N LYS A 166 -1.18 -1.35 -8.21
CA LYS A 166 -0.78 -2.25 -9.30
C LYS A 166 0.26 -3.27 -8.84
N ILE A 167 1.35 -2.82 -8.22
CA ILE A 167 2.40 -3.70 -7.67
C ILE A 167 1.79 -4.70 -6.67
N LYS A 168 0.95 -4.22 -5.74
CA LYS A 168 0.30 -5.09 -4.76
C LYS A 168 -0.63 -6.11 -5.42
N LYS A 169 -1.42 -5.69 -6.42
CA LYS A 169 -2.32 -6.58 -7.18
C LYS A 169 -1.52 -7.65 -7.92
N ALA A 170 -0.42 -7.25 -8.58
CA ALA A 170 0.51 -8.14 -9.26
C ALA A 170 1.09 -9.21 -8.35
N MET A 171 1.41 -8.86 -7.09
CA MET A 171 1.94 -9.82 -6.11
C MET A 171 0.88 -10.70 -5.46
N THR A 172 -0.37 -10.24 -5.39
CA THR A 172 -1.45 -10.95 -4.68
C THR A 172 -1.79 -12.28 -5.36
N TYR A 173 -1.83 -12.30 -6.69
CA TYR A 173 -2.10 -13.51 -7.47
C TYR A 173 -1.04 -14.61 -7.23
N PRO A 174 0.29 -14.36 -7.35
CA PRO A 174 1.31 -15.35 -7.03
C PRO A 174 1.19 -15.94 -5.63
N LEU A 175 1.00 -15.08 -4.64
CA LEU A 175 0.87 -15.50 -3.25
C LEU A 175 -0.37 -16.39 -3.04
N ALA A 176 -1.50 -16.04 -3.67
CA ALA A 176 -2.73 -16.82 -3.57
C ALA A 176 -2.55 -18.21 -4.19
N VAL A 177 -1.92 -18.31 -5.36
CA VAL A 177 -1.75 -19.63 -6.01
C VAL A 177 -0.73 -20.49 -5.28
N VAL A 178 0.41 -19.94 -4.86
CA VAL A 178 1.38 -20.69 -4.04
C VAL A 178 0.73 -21.18 -2.75
N PHE A 179 -0.10 -20.36 -2.12
CA PHE A 179 -0.87 -20.75 -0.93
C PHE A 179 -1.82 -21.91 -1.22
N VAL A 180 -2.59 -21.86 -2.32
CA VAL A 180 -3.49 -22.96 -2.73
C VAL A 180 -2.69 -24.22 -3.07
N ALA A 181 -1.57 -24.11 -3.78
CA ALA A 181 -0.71 -25.23 -4.13
C ALA A 181 -0.14 -25.93 -2.89
N ILE A 182 0.30 -25.16 -1.89
CA ILE A 182 0.77 -25.68 -0.60
C ILE A 182 -0.36 -26.43 0.13
N ILE A 183 -1.59 -25.86 0.16
CA ILE A 183 -2.74 -26.51 0.78
C ILE A 183 -3.08 -27.83 0.08
N VAL A 184 -3.20 -27.82 -1.25
CA VAL A 184 -3.54 -29.02 -2.03
C VAL A 184 -2.48 -30.10 -1.82
N THR A 185 -1.19 -29.74 -1.94
CA THR A 185 -0.07 -30.66 -1.70
C THR A 185 -0.10 -31.21 -0.28
N GLY A 186 -0.34 -30.36 0.72
CA GLY A 186 -0.46 -30.76 2.11
C GLY A 186 -1.61 -31.75 2.35
N ILE A 187 -2.78 -31.52 1.74
CA ILE A 187 -3.92 -32.45 1.82
C ILE A 187 -3.57 -33.80 1.18
N LEU A 188 -2.95 -33.80 0.01
CA LEU A 188 -2.54 -35.04 -0.67
C LEU A 188 -1.57 -35.85 0.19
N LEU A 189 -0.54 -35.19 0.75
CA LEU A 189 0.43 -35.85 1.62
C LEU A 189 -0.21 -36.35 2.92
N VAL A 190 -1.01 -35.54 3.62
CA VAL A 190 -1.56 -35.90 4.95
C VAL A 190 -2.72 -36.90 4.87
N LYS A 191 -3.51 -36.91 3.80
CA LYS A 191 -4.72 -37.75 3.70
C LYS A 191 -4.62 -38.85 2.67
N VAL A 192 -4.08 -38.56 1.48
CA VAL A 192 -4.15 -39.50 0.35
C VAL A 192 -3.02 -40.53 0.41
N VAL A 193 -1.77 -40.07 0.56
CA VAL A 193 -0.60 -40.96 0.64
C VAL A 193 -0.74 -42.06 1.73
N PRO A 194 -1.13 -41.78 2.98
CA PRO A 194 -1.24 -42.83 4.00
C PRO A 194 -2.36 -43.85 3.73
N GLN A 195 -3.45 -43.45 3.07
CA GLN A 195 -4.48 -44.40 2.65
C GLN A 195 -3.90 -45.42 1.66
N PHE A 196 -3.07 -44.98 0.71
CA PHE A 196 -2.39 -45.89 -0.21
C PHE A 196 -1.32 -46.75 0.47
N GLN A 197 -0.55 -46.19 1.41
CA GLN A 197 0.41 -46.95 2.22
C GLN A 197 -0.26 -48.13 2.94
N SER A 198 -1.44 -47.92 3.55
CA SER A 198 -2.17 -49.01 4.22
C SER A 198 -2.56 -50.14 3.27
N VAL A 199 -2.91 -49.81 2.01
CA VAL A 199 -3.24 -50.81 0.99
C VAL A 199 -1.98 -51.62 0.62
N PHE A 200 -0.83 -50.96 0.43
CA PHE A 200 0.40 -51.63 0.03
C PHE A 200 1.06 -52.45 1.15
N SER A 201 0.89 -52.05 2.41
CA SER A 201 1.43 -52.77 3.57
C SER A 201 0.96 -54.24 3.67
N GLY A 202 -0.20 -54.56 3.07
CA GLY A 202 -0.75 -55.92 3.03
C GLY A 202 -0.14 -56.84 1.97
N PHE A 203 0.66 -56.32 1.03
CA PHE A 203 1.19 -57.10 -0.10
C PHE A 203 2.58 -57.71 0.14
N GLY A 204 3.28 -57.36 1.23
CA GLY A 204 4.54 -57.99 1.63
C GLY A 204 5.74 -57.78 0.69
N ALA A 205 5.64 -56.88 -0.29
CA ALA A 205 6.74 -56.54 -1.21
C ALA A 205 7.43 -55.24 -0.81
N GLU A 206 8.73 -55.13 -1.14
CA GLU A 206 9.50 -53.90 -0.94
C GLU A 206 8.98 -52.79 -1.86
N LEU A 207 8.70 -51.62 -1.28
CA LEU A 207 8.24 -50.46 -2.02
C LEU A 207 9.40 -49.80 -2.78
N PRO A 208 9.17 -49.27 -4.00
CA PRO A 208 10.16 -48.48 -4.71
C PRO A 208 10.68 -47.29 -3.89
N ALA A 209 11.97 -46.97 -4.03
CA ALA A 209 12.61 -45.87 -3.29
C ALA A 209 11.89 -44.52 -3.40
N PHE A 210 11.33 -44.22 -4.59
CA PHE A 210 10.56 -42.98 -4.81
C PHE A 210 9.24 -42.96 -4.02
N THR A 211 8.54 -44.10 -3.93
CA THR A 211 7.33 -44.24 -3.11
C THR A 211 7.65 -44.12 -1.63
N VAL A 212 8.75 -44.73 -1.17
CA VAL A 212 9.21 -44.63 0.22
C VAL A 212 9.56 -43.19 0.59
N MET A 213 10.22 -42.43 -0.31
CA MET A 213 10.52 -41.01 -0.09
C MET A 213 9.24 -40.18 0.10
N VAL A 214 8.22 -40.41 -0.72
CA VAL A 214 6.95 -39.68 -0.66
C VAL A 214 6.16 -40.03 0.61
N ILE A 215 6.18 -41.31 1.02
CA ILE A 215 5.61 -41.77 2.29
C ILE A 215 6.34 -41.12 3.47
N GLY A 216 7.67 -41.09 3.48
CA GLY A 216 8.44 -40.42 4.54
C GLY A 216 8.16 -38.92 4.64
N LEU A 217 7.99 -38.24 3.50
CA LEU A 217 7.54 -36.84 3.48
C LEU A 217 6.12 -36.68 4.03
N SER A 218 5.23 -37.62 3.71
CA SER A 218 3.87 -37.65 4.25
C SER A 218 3.85 -37.83 5.76
N GLU A 219 4.58 -38.82 6.29
CA GLU A 219 4.70 -39.08 7.73
C GLU A 219 5.27 -37.85 8.46
N PHE A 220 6.33 -37.24 7.92
CA PHE A 220 6.89 -35.99 8.46
C PHE A 220 5.85 -34.86 8.49
N MET A 221 5.08 -34.69 7.41
CA MET A 221 4.02 -33.68 7.37
C MET A 221 2.88 -33.99 8.37
N GLN A 222 2.47 -35.24 8.53
CA GLN A 222 1.42 -35.63 9.47
C GLN A 222 1.80 -35.37 10.93
N ASP A 223 3.05 -35.64 11.29
CA ASP A 223 3.52 -35.50 12.66
C ASP A 223 3.91 -34.06 13.02
N TRP A 224 4.48 -33.30 12.06
CA TRP A 224 5.11 -32.01 12.33
C TRP A 224 4.41 -30.80 11.68
N TRP A 225 3.24 -30.94 11.05
CA TRP A 225 2.57 -29.80 10.38
C TRP A 225 2.31 -28.61 11.31
N TRP A 226 1.90 -28.85 12.55
CA TRP A 226 1.64 -27.80 13.55
C TRP A 226 2.93 -27.09 13.96
N MET A 227 4.04 -27.83 14.07
CA MET A 227 5.35 -27.25 14.34
C MET A 227 5.87 -26.46 13.13
N MET A 228 5.66 -26.94 11.90
CA MET A 228 5.99 -26.19 10.68
C MET A 228 5.20 -24.88 10.58
N LEU A 229 3.89 -24.89 10.87
CA LEU A 229 3.10 -23.66 10.93
C LEU A 229 3.59 -22.72 12.05
N GLY A 230 3.97 -23.26 13.20
CA GLY A 230 4.56 -22.51 14.31
C GLY A 230 5.89 -21.86 13.92
N VAL A 231 6.80 -22.59 13.28
CA VAL A 231 8.08 -22.10 12.77
C VAL A 231 7.86 -21.06 11.68
N LEU A 232 6.95 -21.30 10.72
CA LEU A 232 6.61 -20.35 9.68
C LEU A 232 6.06 -19.05 10.28
N GLY A 233 5.16 -19.16 11.26
CA GLY A 233 4.59 -18.03 11.99
C GLY A 233 5.66 -17.25 12.76
N ALA A 234 6.53 -17.95 13.49
CA ALA A 234 7.66 -17.36 14.22
C ALA A 234 8.67 -16.69 13.28
N LEU A 235 8.94 -17.29 12.10
CA LEU A 235 9.81 -16.73 11.08
C LEU A 235 9.20 -15.45 10.49
N ILE A 236 7.92 -15.48 10.10
CA ILE A 236 7.22 -14.30 9.58
C ILE A 236 7.19 -13.18 10.62
N PHE A 237 6.91 -13.51 11.89
CA PHE A 237 6.90 -12.55 12.98
C PHE A 237 8.31 -12.00 13.26
N GLY A 238 9.31 -12.86 13.34
CA GLY A 238 10.72 -12.52 13.57
C GLY A 238 11.27 -11.64 12.46
N LEU A 239 11.00 -11.98 11.20
CA LEU A 239 11.34 -11.15 10.04
C LEU A 239 10.63 -9.81 10.11
N ARG A 240 9.32 -9.76 10.38
CA ARG A 240 8.59 -8.49 10.53
C ARG A 240 9.13 -7.63 11.67
N HIS A 241 9.50 -8.24 12.79
CA HIS A 241 10.08 -7.56 13.93
C HIS A 241 11.48 -7.01 13.61
N ALA A 242 12.33 -7.84 13.00
CA ALA A 242 13.66 -7.44 12.54
C ALA A 242 13.61 -6.31 11.49
N PHE A 243 12.70 -6.38 10.54
CA PHE A 243 12.48 -5.32 9.53
C PHE A 243 12.05 -3.99 10.15
N LYS A 244 11.26 -4.01 11.23
CA LYS A 244 10.81 -2.80 11.92
C LYS A 244 11.88 -2.21 12.84
N ASN A 245 12.62 -3.07 13.54
CA ASN A 245 13.49 -2.65 14.65
C ASN A 245 14.97 -2.57 14.28
N SER A 246 15.40 -3.17 13.18
CA SER A 246 16.79 -3.13 12.72
C SER A 246 16.92 -2.41 11.37
N PRO A 247 17.35 -1.13 11.38
CA PRO A 247 17.64 -0.39 10.16
C PRO A 247 18.68 -1.11 9.28
N GLY A 248 19.71 -1.73 9.89
CA GLY A 248 20.74 -2.46 9.15
C GLY A 248 20.22 -3.72 8.46
N PHE A 249 19.28 -4.44 9.07
CA PHE A 249 18.63 -5.60 8.43
C PHE A 249 17.77 -5.16 7.25
N ARG A 250 16.91 -4.16 7.45
CA ARG A 250 16.06 -3.58 6.39
C ARG A 250 16.89 -3.10 5.19
N ASP A 251 17.98 -2.40 5.47
CA ASP A 251 18.81 -1.82 4.41
C ASP A 251 19.54 -2.92 3.60
N ARG A 252 19.98 -3.99 4.27
CA ARG A 252 20.58 -5.16 3.60
C ARG A 252 19.57 -5.92 2.75
N THR A 253 18.35 -6.11 3.27
CA THR A 253 17.28 -6.79 2.53
C THR A 253 16.85 -5.98 1.30
N ASP A 254 16.73 -4.67 1.41
CA ASP A 254 16.39 -3.79 0.28
C ASP A 254 17.45 -3.84 -0.83
N ALA A 255 18.72 -3.90 -0.46
CA ALA A 255 19.83 -4.06 -1.40
C ALA A 255 19.87 -5.46 -2.04
N TRP A 256 19.51 -6.50 -1.30
CA TRP A 256 19.46 -7.87 -1.81
C TRP A 256 18.27 -8.10 -2.75
N LEU A 257 17.11 -7.52 -2.43
CA LEU A 257 15.91 -7.54 -3.27
C LEU A 257 16.18 -6.99 -4.69
N LEU A 258 17.04 -5.99 -4.83
CA LEU A 258 17.45 -5.46 -6.14
C LEU A 258 18.28 -6.45 -6.98
N LYS A 259 18.88 -7.47 -6.37
CA LYS A 259 19.68 -8.50 -7.07
C LYS A 259 18.85 -9.69 -7.53
N LEU A 260 17.62 -9.84 -7.06
CA LEU A 260 16.78 -10.96 -7.45
C LEU A 260 16.35 -10.81 -8.92
N PRO A 261 16.38 -11.91 -9.71
CA PRO A 261 15.86 -11.88 -11.07
C PRO A 261 14.38 -11.53 -11.02
N LEU A 262 13.91 -10.77 -12.02
CA LEU A 262 12.55 -10.24 -12.16
C LEU A 262 12.13 -9.21 -11.09
N VAL A 263 12.17 -9.56 -9.81
CA VAL A 263 11.78 -8.66 -8.70
C VAL A 263 12.73 -7.48 -8.60
N GLY A 264 14.04 -7.71 -8.73
CA GLY A 264 15.05 -6.65 -8.68
C GLY A 264 14.90 -5.66 -9.82
N ALA A 265 14.65 -6.17 -11.04
CA ALA A 265 14.34 -5.34 -12.20
C ALA A 265 13.06 -4.50 -11.98
N LEU A 266 12.03 -5.07 -11.35
CA LEU A 266 10.77 -4.38 -11.07
C LEU A 266 10.97 -3.26 -10.06
N MET A 267 11.68 -3.56 -8.97
CA MET A 267 12.01 -2.60 -7.93
C MET A 267 12.90 -1.48 -8.47
N TYR A 268 13.87 -1.82 -9.33
CA TYR A 268 14.74 -0.85 -9.99
C TYR A 268 13.95 0.10 -10.88
N LYS A 269 13.15 -0.42 -11.83
CA LYS A 269 12.32 0.41 -12.74
C LYS A 269 11.31 1.26 -11.95
N SER A 270 10.71 0.69 -10.91
CA SER A 270 9.79 1.40 -10.01
C SER A 270 10.48 2.53 -9.22
N ALA A 271 11.74 2.34 -8.80
CA ALA A 271 12.51 3.36 -8.10
C ALA A 271 12.89 4.51 -9.05
N VAL A 272 13.28 4.22 -10.29
CA VAL A 272 13.56 5.23 -11.32
C VAL A 272 12.29 6.00 -11.69
N ALA A 273 11.16 5.31 -11.87
CA ALA A 273 9.86 5.94 -12.14
C ALA A 273 9.47 6.91 -11.01
N ARG A 274 9.56 6.47 -9.74
CA ARG A 274 9.26 7.31 -8.58
C ARG A 274 10.22 8.48 -8.43
N TYR A 275 11.51 8.27 -8.69
CA TYR A 275 12.49 9.34 -8.72
C TYR A 275 12.08 10.44 -9.72
N ALA A 276 11.87 10.06 -10.99
CA ALA A 276 11.58 10.99 -12.06
C ALA A 276 10.22 11.67 -11.87
N ARG A 277 9.18 10.92 -11.48
CA ARG A 277 7.83 11.44 -11.21
C ARG A 277 7.84 12.46 -10.08
N THR A 278 8.52 12.13 -8.98
CA THR A 278 8.57 13.00 -7.81
C THR A 278 9.34 14.27 -8.18
N LEU A 279 10.55 14.13 -8.73
CA LEU A 279 11.40 15.27 -9.05
C LEU A 279 10.76 16.20 -10.09
N SER A 280 10.13 15.64 -11.14
CA SER A 280 9.35 16.39 -12.13
C SER A 280 8.25 17.21 -11.46
N THR A 281 7.43 16.58 -10.62
CA THR A 281 6.28 17.24 -9.98
C THR A 281 6.74 18.33 -9.01
N THR A 282 7.77 18.05 -8.22
CA THR A 282 8.31 19.00 -7.25
C THR A 282 8.96 20.20 -7.92
N PHE A 283 9.73 19.96 -8.99
CA PHE A 283 10.44 21.01 -9.69
C PHE A 283 9.47 21.88 -10.51
N ALA A 284 8.49 21.27 -11.17
CA ALA A 284 7.40 21.99 -11.85
C ALA A 284 6.67 22.94 -10.90
N ALA A 285 6.50 22.54 -9.63
CA ALA A 285 5.91 23.33 -8.56
C ALA A 285 6.77 24.48 -8.03
N GLY A 286 7.96 24.70 -8.59
CA GLY A 286 8.85 25.79 -8.20
C GLY A 286 9.62 25.52 -6.90
N VAL A 287 9.59 24.29 -6.38
CA VAL A 287 10.41 23.91 -5.22
C VAL A 287 11.89 23.91 -5.62
N PRO A 288 12.79 24.55 -4.86
CA PRO A 288 14.22 24.53 -5.15
C PRO A 288 14.77 23.11 -5.32
N LEU A 289 15.66 22.90 -6.29
CA LEU A 289 16.15 21.57 -6.67
C LEU A 289 16.73 20.77 -5.48
N VAL A 290 17.48 21.42 -4.60
CA VAL A 290 18.09 20.79 -3.42
C VAL A 290 17.04 20.29 -2.42
N GLU A 291 15.93 21.02 -2.26
CA GLU A 291 14.80 20.63 -1.40
C GLU A 291 13.95 19.54 -2.06
N ALA A 292 13.74 19.65 -3.38
CA ALA A 292 13.09 18.63 -4.18
C ALA A 292 13.81 17.28 -4.06
N LEU A 293 15.15 17.26 -4.14
CA LEU A 293 15.94 16.03 -4.02
C LEU A 293 15.81 15.36 -2.63
N GLU A 294 15.61 16.12 -1.55
CA GLU A 294 15.33 15.54 -0.22
C GLU A 294 14.00 14.77 -0.23
N SER A 295 12.96 15.38 -0.81
CA SER A 295 11.65 14.76 -0.96
C SER A 295 11.71 13.51 -1.83
N VAL A 296 12.46 13.58 -2.93
CA VAL A 296 12.67 12.46 -3.85
C VAL A 296 13.38 11.29 -3.16
N ALA A 297 14.36 11.57 -2.30
CA ALA A 297 15.07 10.54 -1.55
C ALA A 297 14.11 9.70 -0.69
N GLY A 298 13.10 10.34 -0.07
CA GLY A 298 12.02 9.67 0.65
C GLY A 298 11.07 8.84 -0.24
N ALA A 299 10.83 9.30 -1.48
CA ALA A 299 9.86 8.70 -2.39
C ALA A 299 10.38 7.48 -3.18
N THR A 300 11.69 7.36 -3.41
CA THR A 300 12.28 6.27 -4.22
C THR A 300 11.94 4.86 -3.71
N GLY A 301 11.70 4.70 -2.40
CA GLY A 301 11.23 3.45 -1.79
C GLY A 301 12.23 2.30 -1.76
N ASN A 302 13.51 2.57 -2.04
CA ASN A 302 14.61 1.65 -1.83
C ASN A 302 15.81 2.41 -1.24
N ILE A 303 16.47 1.83 -0.22
CA ILE A 303 17.57 2.52 0.47
C ILE A 303 18.76 2.86 -0.44
N VAL A 304 19.04 2.03 -1.45
CA VAL A 304 20.17 2.21 -2.38
C VAL A 304 19.95 3.47 -3.20
N PHE A 305 18.74 3.64 -3.74
CA PHE A 305 18.33 4.87 -4.43
C PHE A 305 18.28 6.07 -3.47
N LYS A 306 17.70 5.91 -2.27
CA LYS A 306 17.65 6.98 -1.27
C LYS A 306 19.05 7.55 -0.98
N ARG A 307 20.05 6.70 -0.71
CA ARG A 307 21.42 7.15 -0.44
C ARG A 307 22.06 7.82 -1.66
N ALA A 308 21.82 7.30 -2.86
CA ALA A 308 22.34 7.91 -4.08
C ALA A 308 21.73 9.30 -4.32
N VAL A 309 20.42 9.46 -4.11
CA VAL A 309 19.75 10.77 -4.23
C VAL A 309 20.25 11.76 -3.18
N LEU A 310 20.45 11.33 -1.93
CA LEU A 310 21.04 12.19 -0.89
C LEU A 310 22.48 12.62 -1.23
N ARG A 311 23.26 11.75 -1.85
CA ARG A 311 24.60 12.11 -2.34
C ARG A 311 24.52 13.12 -3.49
N ILE A 312 23.65 12.87 -4.46
CA ILE A 312 23.38 13.81 -5.56
C ILE A 312 22.93 15.17 -5.04
N LYS A 313 22.07 15.21 -4.01
CA LYS A 313 21.68 16.45 -3.34
C LYS A 313 22.89 17.21 -2.80
N GLN A 314 23.81 16.51 -2.13
CA GLN A 314 25.03 17.12 -1.62
C GLN A 314 25.89 17.69 -2.75
N ASP A 315 26.11 16.91 -3.80
CA ASP A 315 26.91 17.32 -4.96
C ASP A 315 26.30 18.57 -5.64
N VAL A 316 24.99 18.57 -5.88
CA VAL A 316 24.24 19.69 -6.47
C VAL A 316 24.25 20.92 -5.56
N SER A 317 24.16 20.75 -4.24
CA SER A 317 24.26 21.87 -3.30
C SER A 317 25.63 22.57 -3.31
N THR A 318 26.67 21.86 -3.76
CA THR A 318 28.02 22.41 -3.97
C THR A 318 28.23 22.98 -5.38
N GLY A 319 27.20 23.01 -6.22
CA GLY A 319 27.23 23.56 -7.58
C GLY A 319 27.57 22.56 -8.69
N MET A 320 27.65 21.25 -8.37
CA MET A 320 27.84 20.23 -9.40
C MET A 320 26.55 20.03 -10.21
N GLN A 321 26.68 19.80 -11.52
CA GLN A 321 25.53 19.52 -12.37
C GLN A 321 24.80 18.24 -11.93
N LEU A 322 23.47 18.26 -12.00
CA LEU A 322 22.61 17.14 -11.60
C LEU A 322 22.89 15.91 -12.46
N ASN A 323 22.98 16.08 -13.79
CA ASN A 323 23.24 14.98 -14.71
C ASN A 323 24.59 14.28 -14.43
N PHE A 324 25.62 15.05 -14.08
CA PHE A 324 26.95 14.52 -13.79
C PHE A 324 26.96 13.74 -12.47
N SER A 325 26.28 14.27 -11.45
CA SER A 325 26.11 13.61 -10.15
C SER A 325 25.33 12.29 -10.30
N MET A 326 24.27 12.29 -11.12
CA MET A 326 23.51 11.08 -11.46
C MET A 326 24.39 10.04 -12.16
N ARG A 327 25.22 10.45 -13.11
CA ARG A 327 26.15 9.55 -13.82
C ARG A 327 27.17 8.92 -12.87
N THR A 328 27.77 9.74 -12.01
CA THR A 328 28.81 9.30 -11.05
C THR A 328 28.24 8.34 -9.99
N SER A 329 26.94 8.43 -9.69
CA SER A 329 26.28 7.49 -8.78
C SER A 329 26.24 6.04 -9.31
N GLY A 330 26.26 5.85 -10.65
CA GLY A 330 26.20 4.54 -11.30
C GLY A 330 24.88 3.79 -11.15
N ILE A 331 23.82 4.41 -10.61
CA ILE A 331 22.54 3.76 -10.32
C ILE A 331 21.46 4.09 -11.36
N PHE A 332 21.55 5.26 -12.00
CA PHE A 332 20.52 5.71 -12.92
C PHE A 332 20.76 5.18 -14.34
N PRO A 333 19.69 4.83 -15.07
CA PRO A 333 19.80 4.39 -16.46
C PRO A 333 20.16 5.55 -17.38
N THR A 334 20.77 5.23 -18.52
CA THR A 334 21.26 6.22 -19.51
C THR A 334 20.17 7.20 -19.95
N MET A 335 18.95 6.72 -20.20
CA MET A 335 17.82 7.58 -20.59
C MET A 335 17.52 8.63 -19.53
N ALA A 336 17.50 8.27 -18.25
CA ALA A 336 17.24 9.23 -17.17
C ALA A 336 18.36 10.28 -17.07
N ILE A 337 19.63 9.87 -17.23
CA ILE A 337 20.78 10.78 -17.22
C ILE A 337 20.72 11.75 -18.42
N GLN A 338 20.43 11.24 -19.62
CA GLN A 338 20.36 12.05 -20.84
C GLN A 338 19.23 13.07 -20.80
N MET A 339 18.03 12.64 -20.41
CA MET A 339 16.86 13.53 -20.29
C MET A 339 17.10 14.59 -19.20
N THR A 340 17.78 14.22 -18.11
CA THR A 340 18.21 15.19 -17.09
C THR A 340 19.19 16.21 -17.67
N ALA A 341 20.19 15.78 -18.45
CA ALA A 341 21.15 16.69 -19.08
C ALA A 341 20.44 17.68 -20.02
N ILE A 342 19.54 17.18 -20.89
CA ILE A 342 18.75 18.02 -21.79
C ILE A 342 17.88 19.01 -21.01
N GLY A 343 17.21 18.54 -19.96
CA GLY A 343 16.35 19.38 -19.11
C GLY A 343 17.12 20.43 -18.30
N GLU A 344 18.33 20.10 -17.84
CA GLU A 344 19.22 21.02 -17.12
C GLU A 344 19.78 22.11 -18.04
N GLU A 345 20.12 21.77 -19.29
CA GLU A 345 20.62 22.72 -20.30
C GLU A 345 19.52 23.62 -20.88
N SER A 346 18.32 23.06 -21.10
CA SER A 346 17.17 23.78 -21.67
C SER A 346 16.28 24.48 -20.62
N GLY A 347 16.52 24.24 -19.34
CA GLY A 347 15.66 24.71 -18.24
C GLY A 347 14.31 23.98 -18.11
N ALA A 348 14.05 22.94 -18.92
CA ALA A 348 12.80 22.16 -18.93
C ALA A 348 12.97 20.80 -18.23
N LEU A 349 13.55 20.81 -17.03
CA LEU A 349 13.86 19.59 -16.27
C LEU A 349 12.60 18.82 -15.86
N ASP A 350 11.53 19.53 -15.51
CA ASP A 350 10.22 18.97 -15.19
C ASP A 350 9.62 18.17 -16.35
N ASP A 351 9.60 18.74 -17.55
CA ASP A 351 9.06 18.08 -18.75
C ASP A 351 9.89 16.85 -19.14
N MET A 352 11.22 16.95 -19.09
CA MET A 352 12.09 15.84 -19.44
C MET A 352 11.99 14.68 -18.45
N LEU A 353 11.89 14.99 -17.15
CA LEU A 353 11.69 13.97 -16.12
C LEU A 353 10.26 13.39 -16.14
N ASP A 354 9.25 14.13 -16.56
CA ASP A 354 7.89 13.60 -16.76
C ASP A 354 7.88 12.49 -17.81
N LYS A 355 8.59 12.69 -18.93
CA LYS A 355 8.76 11.67 -19.98
C LYS A 355 9.49 10.43 -19.46
N VAL A 356 10.56 10.62 -18.68
CA VAL A 356 11.27 9.50 -18.03
C VAL A 356 10.34 8.74 -17.08
N ALA A 357 9.55 9.45 -16.28
CA ALA A 357 8.58 8.86 -15.38
C ALA A 357 7.55 8.01 -16.15
N GLY A 358 6.93 8.58 -17.19
CA GLY A 358 5.93 7.87 -18.00
C GLY A 358 6.49 6.62 -18.68
N PHE A 359 7.72 6.69 -19.20
CA PHE A 359 8.39 5.53 -19.79
C PHE A 359 8.62 4.41 -18.78
N TYR A 360 9.19 4.71 -17.61
CA TYR A 360 9.44 3.68 -16.60
C TYR A 360 8.17 3.21 -15.88
N GLU A 361 7.14 4.04 -15.77
CA GLU A 361 5.79 3.64 -15.33
C GLU A 361 5.20 2.58 -16.27
N ALA A 362 5.26 2.81 -17.58
CA ALA A 362 4.81 1.84 -18.59
C ALA A 362 5.63 0.54 -18.59
N GLU A 363 6.96 0.64 -18.43
CA GLU A 363 7.82 -0.53 -18.29
C GLU A 363 7.51 -1.35 -17.03
N VAL A 364 7.14 -0.70 -15.93
CA VAL A 364 6.67 -1.39 -14.71
C VAL A 364 5.34 -2.09 -14.98
N ASP A 365 4.40 -1.42 -15.64
CA ASP A 365 3.10 -1.99 -16.01
C ASP A 365 3.26 -3.24 -16.89
N ASN A 366 4.03 -3.14 -17.97
CA ASN A 366 4.29 -4.26 -18.89
C ASN A 366 4.94 -5.45 -18.16
N MET A 367 5.86 -5.18 -17.23
CA MET A 367 6.54 -6.25 -16.50
C MET A 367 5.62 -6.90 -15.47
N VAL A 368 4.70 -6.15 -14.87
CA VAL A 368 3.65 -6.68 -14.01
C VAL A 368 2.72 -7.62 -14.80
N ASP A 369 2.32 -7.21 -16.00
CA ASP A 369 1.44 -8.02 -16.85
C ASP A 369 2.14 -9.30 -17.33
N ASN A 370 3.41 -9.21 -17.74
CA ASN A 370 4.23 -10.36 -18.13
C ASN A 370 4.48 -11.32 -16.97
N LEU A 371 4.71 -10.80 -15.76
CA LEU A 371 4.85 -11.65 -14.57
C LEU A 371 3.56 -12.44 -14.31
N THR A 372 2.41 -11.79 -14.50
CA THR A 372 1.11 -12.41 -14.30
C THR A 372 0.83 -13.51 -15.34
N SER A 373 1.19 -13.28 -16.61
CA SER A 373 0.96 -14.28 -17.69
C SER A 373 1.88 -15.50 -17.57
N LEU A 374 3.14 -15.32 -17.16
CA LEU A 374 4.08 -16.43 -16.96
C LEU A 374 3.75 -17.30 -15.75
N MET A 375 2.93 -16.80 -14.81
CA MET A 375 2.51 -17.56 -13.65
C MET A 375 1.69 -18.79 -14.04
N GLU A 376 0.75 -18.66 -14.97
CA GLU A 376 -0.19 -19.73 -15.29
C GLU A 376 0.54 -20.98 -15.83
N PRO A 377 1.47 -20.90 -16.81
CA PRO A 377 2.31 -22.03 -17.21
C PRO A 377 3.15 -22.58 -16.07
N PHE A 378 3.76 -21.72 -15.25
CA PHE A 378 4.56 -22.16 -14.12
C PHE A 378 3.74 -22.96 -13.11
N ILE A 379 2.53 -22.49 -12.80
CA ILE A 379 1.57 -23.18 -11.92
C ILE A 379 1.18 -24.53 -12.50
N MET A 380 0.86 -24.60 -13.79
CA MET A 380 0.53 -25.86 -14.47
C MET A 380 1.68 -26.86 -14.40
N VAL A 381 2.93 -26.40 -14.59
CA VAL A 381 4.12 -27.25 -14.46
C VAL A 381 4.30 -27.71 -13.02
N VAL A 382 4.23 -26.81 -12.04
CA VAL A 382 4.43 -27.16 -10.62
C VAL A 382 3.35 -28.12 -10.14
N LEU A 383 2.07 -27.85 -10.40
CA LEU A 383 0.98 -28.75 -10.05
C LEU A 383 1.06 -30.06 -10.81
N GLY A 384 1.40 -30.03 -12.10
CA GLY A 384 1.59 -31.23 -12.92
C GLY A 384 2.72 -32.11 -12.39
N VAL A 385 3.85 -31.53 -11.98
CA VAL A 385 4.97 -32.26 -11.38
C VAL A 385 4.61 -32.81 -10.01
N ILE A 386 3.93 -32.03 -9.16
CA ILE A 386 3.53 -32.49 -7.82
C ILE A 386 2.49 -33.62 -7.93
N VAL A 387 1.40 -33.40 -8.66
CA VAL A 387 0.31 -34.38 -8.80
C VAL A 387 0.80 -35.58 -9.60
N GLY A 388 1.48 -35.37 -10.72
CA GLY A 388 2.04 -36.44 -11.55
C GLY A 388 3.08 -37.25 -10.80
N GLY A 389 3.99 -36.60 -10.07
CA GLY A 389 4.96 -37.27 -9.20
C GLY A 389 4.28 -38.11 -8.13
N LEU A 390 3.22 -37.61 -7.52
CA LEU A 390 2.45 -38.36 -6.50
C LEU A 390 1.71 -39.55 -7.11
N VAL A 391 1.10 -39.38 -8.28
CA VAL A 391 0.47 -40.49 -9.03
C VAL A 391 1.50 -41.56 -9.38
N VAL A 392 2.66 -41.17 -9.93
CA VAL A 392 3.74 -42.13 -10.22
C VAL A 392 4.17 -42.87 -8.96
N ALA A 393 4.36 -42.15 -7.84
CA ALA A 393 4.73 -42.76 -6.57
C ALA A 393 3.70 -43.78 -6.08
N MET A 394 2.41 -43.55 -6.33
CA MET A 394 1.35 -44.48 -5.93
C MET A 394 1.16 -45.67 -6.89
N TYR A 395 1.40 -45.49 -8.19
CA TYR A 395 1.19 -46.54 -9.19
C TYR A 395 2.43 -47.42 -9.41
N LEU A 396 3.63 -46.91 -9.16
CA LEU A 396 4.88 -47.66 -9.34
C LEU A 396 4.92 -48.99 -8.55
N PRO A 397 4.46 -49.06 -7.29
CA PRO A 397 4.36 -50.33 -6.56
C PRO A 397 3.40 -51.34 -7.22
N ILE A 398 2.28 -50.86 -7.80
CA ILE A 398 1.30 -51.72 -8.47
C ILE A 398 1.94 -52.43 -9.67
N PHE A 399 2.74 -51.72 -10.47
CA PHE A 399 3.43 -52.32 -11.61
C PHE A 399 4.52 -53.32 -11.21
N GLN A 400 5.24 -53.07 -10.12
CA GLN A 400 6.26 -54.00 -9.62
C GLN A 400 5.63 -55.26 -9.01
N LEU A 401 4.52 -55.11 -8.29
CA LEU A 401 3.74 -56.25 -7.78
C LEU A 401 3.15 -57.08 -8.92
N GLY A 402 2.62 -56.43 -9.97
CA GLY A 402 2.05 -57.12 -11.13
C GLY A 402 3.07 -57.77 -12.07
N SER A 403 4.38 -57.53 -11.89
CA SER A 403 5.46 -58.22 -12.61
C SER A 403 6.16 -59.29 -11.77
N ALA A 404 5.85 -59.36 -10.46
CA ALA A 404 6.34 -60.37 -9.52
C ALA A 404 5.36 -61.56 -9.34
N ILE A 405 4.23 -61.53 -10.05
CA ILE A 405 3.26 -62.63 -10.24
C ILE A 405 3.30 -62.99 -11.72
#